data_AF-A0A0R2V8E7-F1
#
_entry.id   AF-A0A0R2V8E7-F1
#
_cell.length_a   1.000
_cell.length_b   1.000
_cell.length_c   1.000
_cell.angle_alpha   90.00
_cell.angle_beta   90.00
_cell.angle_gamma   90.00
#
_symmetry.space_group_name_H-M   'P 1'
#
loop_
_entity.id
_entity.type
_entity.pdbx_description
1 polymer ?
#
loop_
_entity_poly.entity_id
_entity_poly.type
_entity_poly.pdbx_seq_one_letter_code
_entity_poly.pdbx_strand_id
1 'polypeptide(L)' 'MYAGRRADANAVFARLTDSVGAVVPVVLHFDEPQFKVFVGVYGSRLEAEYALRRWRARYPTAFAVQAPNQRFKKGSSVR' A
#
# COMPACT_ATOMS: atom_id res chain seq x y z
N MET A 1 4.00 0.40 5.07
CA MET A 1 3.86 1.75 4.49
C MET A 1 5.25 2.30 4.25
N TYR A 2 5.50 2.84 3.06
CA TYR A 2 6.69 3.68 2.78
C TYR A 2 6.25 5.16 2.84
N ALA A 3 7.14 6.07 3.25
CA ALA A 3 6.91 7.51 3.21
C ALA A 3 8.21 8.22 2.78
N GLY A 4 8.16 9.09 1.77
CA GLY A 4 9.36 9.75 1.26
C GLY A 4 9.10 10.71 0.09
N ARG A 5 10.15 10.99 -0.70
CA ARG A 5 10.06 11.86 -1.88
C ARG A 5 9.31 11.18 -3.02
N ARG A 6 8.76 11.98 -3.94
CA ARG A 6 7.97 11.50 -5.09
C ARG A 6 8.70 10.45 -5.93
N ALA A 7 9.96 10.71 -6.29
CA ALA A 7 10.74 9.82 -7.13
C ALA A 7 10.93 8.43 -6.49
N ASP A 8 11.32 8.44 -5.20
CA ASP A 8 11.53 7.22 -4.43
C ASP A 8 10.21 6.45 -4.22
N ALA A 9 9.12 7.17 -3.93
CA ALA A 9 7.80 6.57 -3.76
C ALA A 9 7.25 5.96 -5.05
N ASN A 10 7.50 6.59 -6.21
CA ASN A 10 7.13 6.03 -7.51
C ASN A 10 7.90 4.74 -7.83
N ALA A 11 9.20 4.70 -7.54
CA ALA A 11 10.01 3.49 -7.72
C ALA A 11 9.50 2.35 -6.82
N VAL A 12 9.17 2.65 -5.56
CA VAL A 12 8.59 1.68 -4.62
C VAL A 12 7.21 1.21 -5.09
N PHE A 13 6.37 2.12 -5.57
CA PHE A 13 5.05 1.80 -6.13
C PHE A 13 5.14 0.85 -7.33
N ALA A 14 6.00 1.16 -8.31
CA ALA A 14 6.21 0.32 -9.48
C ALA A 14 6.70 -1.08 -9.08
N ARG A 15 7.76 -1.16 -8.27
CA ARG A 15 8.32 -2.42 -7.77
C ARG A 15 7.27 -3.26 -7.02
N LEU A 16 6.46 -2.63 -6.18
CA LEU A 16 5.42 -3.34 -5.42
C LEU A 16 4.33 -3.85 -6.34
N THR A 17 3.86 -3.03 -7.29
CA THR A 17 2.86 -3.40 -8.29
C THR A 17 3.31 -4.59 -9.12
N ASP A 18 4.57 -4.58 -9.58
CA ASP A 18 5.15 -5.70 -10.32
C ASP A 18 5.27 -6.97 -9.46
N SER A 19 5.63 -6.82 -8.18
CA SER A 19 5.86 -7.96 -7.27
C SER A 19 4.58 -8.65 -6.79
N VAL A 20 3.47 -7.92 -6.65
CA VAL A 20 2.19 -8.45 -6.16
C VAL A 20 1.19 -8.73 -7.29
N GLY A 21 1.44 -8.17 -8.47
CA GLY A 21 0.52 -8.22 -9.61
C GLY A 21 -0.83 -7.57 -9.31
N ALA A 22 -1.84 -7.90 -10.12
CA ALA A 22 -3.19 -7.37 -9.99
C ALA A 22 -3.97 -7.86 -8.74
N VAL A 23 -3.37 -8.75 -7.94
CA VAL A 23 -4.05 -9.44 -6.82
C VAL A 23 -4.16 -8.55 -5.58
N VAL A 24 -3.17 -7.68 -5.35
CA VAL A 24 -3.13 -6.82 -4.16
C VAL A 24 -3.06 -5.36 -4.60
N PRO A 25 -4.04 -4.52 -4.24
CA PRO A 25 -4.01 -3.11 -4.63
C PRO A 25 -2.83 -2.41 -3.96
N VAL A 26 -2.01 -1.73 -4.77
CA VAL A 26 -0.97 -0.82 -4.30
C VAL A 26 -1.49 0.60 -4.50
N VAL A 27 -1.33 1.46 -3.49
CA VAL A 27 -1.81 2.85 -3.55
C VAL A 27 -0.70 3.81 -3.20
N LEU A 28 -0.49 4.80 -4.07
CA LEU A 28 0.34 5.97 -3.81
C LEU A 28 -0.56 7.11 -3.35
N HIS A 29 -0.24 7.73 -2.22
CA HIS A 29 -0.98 8.85 -1.66
C HIS A 29 0.00 9.98 -1.30
N PHE A 30 -0.39 11.22 -1.57
CA PHE A 30 0.40 12.39 -1.18
C PHE A 30 -0.19 12.97 0.10
N ASP A 31 0.61 12.97 1.16
CA ASP A 31 0.28 13.56 2.46
C ASP A 31 1.42 14.53 2.82
N GLU A 32 1.18 15.82 2.58
CA GLU A 32 2.22 16.84 2.51
C GLU A 32 3.14 16.84 3.75
N PRO A 33 4.48 16.84 3.59
CA PRO A 33 5.26 16.93 2.34
C PRO A 33 5.64 15.58 1.71
N GLN A 34 5.09 14.46 2.19
CA GLN A 34 5.57 13.12 1.89
C GLN A 34 4.63 12.32 0.99
N PHE A 35 5.21 11.53 0.09
CA PHE A 35 4.50 10.51 -0.68
C PHE A 35 4.51 9.19 0.08
N LYS A 36 3.31 8.67 0.35
CA LYS A 36 3.07 7.43 1.08
C LYS A 36 2.66 6.31 0.13
N VAL A 37 3.25 5.13 0.28
CA VAL A 37 2.85 3.92 -0.48
C VAL A 37 2.25 2.90 0.48
N PHE A 38 1.02 2.49 0.16
CA PHE A 38 0.25 1.47 0.86
C PHE A 38 0.09 0.22 -0.01
N VAL A 39 0.03 -0.94 0.64
CA VAL A 39 -0.14 -2.22 -0.05
C VAL A 39 -1.25 -3.01 0.64
N GLY A 40 -2.26 -3.36 -0.15
CA GLY A 40 -3.49 -3.99 0.32
C GLY A 40 -4.44 -2.98 0.93
N VAL A 41 -5.71 -3.10 0.56
CA VAL A 41 -6.83 -2.40 1.19
C VAL A 41 -7.75 -3.49 1.72
N TYR A 42 -7.99 -3.48 3.03
CA TYR A 42 -8.73 -4.51 3.74
C TYR A 42 -10.00 -3.92 4.36
N GLY A 43 -11.06 -4.71 4.45
CA GLY A 43 -12.34 -4.26 4.99
C GLY A 43 -12.32 -4.15 6.51
N SER A 44 -11.41 -4.87 7.17
CA SER A 44 -11.23 -4.83 8.62
C SER A 44 -9.76 -4.80 9.04
N ARG A 45 -9.51 -4.34 10.27
CA ARG A 45 -8.18 -4.41 10.89
C ARG A 45 -7.68 -5.85 11.02
N LEU A 46 -8.57 -6.79 11.34
CA LEU A 46 -8.23 -8.20 11.50
C LEU A 46 -7.70 -8.80 10.19
N GLU A 47 -8.36 -8.52 9.06
CA GLU A 47 -7.89 -8.94 7.74
C GLU A 47 -6.51 -8.34 7.42
N ALA A 48 -6.32 -7.05 7.72
CA ALA A 48 -5.05 -6.37 7.50
C ALA A 48 -3.92 -6.99 8.33
N GLU A 49 -4.15 -7.28 9.61
CA GLU A 49 -3.17 -7.93 10.50
C GLU A 49 -2.87 -9.37 10.06
N TYR A 50 -3.88 -10.12 9.60
CA TYR A 50 -3.69 -11.45 9.03
C TYR A 50 -2.75 -11.40 7.82
N ALA A 51 -3.01 -10.49 6.88
CA ALA A 51 -2.18 -10.30 5.69
C ALA A 51 -0.79 -9.76 6.05
N LEU A 52 -0.69 -8.91 7.07
CA LEU A 52 0.56 -8.32 7.55
C LEU A 52 1.58 -9.38 7.96
N ARG A 53 1.14 -10.53 8.51
CA ARG A 53 2.04 -11.64 8.83
C ARG A 53 2.85 -12.13 7.63
N ARG A 54 2.21 -12.23 6.46
CA ARG A 54 2.89 -12.60 5.20
C ARG A 54 3.82 -11.51 4.70
N TRP A 55 3.44 -10.24 4.90
CA TRP A 55 4.26 -9.09 4.52
C TRP A 55 5.50 -8.96 5.38
N ARG A 56 5.40 -9.20 6.70
CA ARG A 56 6.52 -9.13 7.63
C ARG A 56 7.63 -10.13 7.35
N ALA A 57 7.32 -11.26 6.71
CA ALA A 57 8.35 -12.20 6.25
C ALA A 57 9.30 -11.59 5.21
N ARG A 58 8.82 -10.65 4.39
CA ARG A 58 9.61 -9.96 3.35
C ARG A 58 9.99 -8.52 3.73
N TYR A 59 9.19 -7.89 4.57
CA TYR A 59 9.32 -6.49 4.99
C TYR A 59 9.09 -6.41 6.50
N PRO A 60 10.12 -6.68 7.33
CA PRO A 60 9.97 -6.79 8.78
C PRO A 60 9.37 -5.55 9.45
N THR A 61 9.65 -4.37 8.89
CA THR A 61 9.16 -3.07 9.35
C THR A 61 7.75 -2.73 8.84
N ALA A 62 7.06 -3.65 8.18
CA ALA A 62 5.68 -3.43 7.74
C ALA A 62 4.72 -3.33 8.93
N PHE A 63 3.78 -2.39 8.82
CA PHE A 63 2.70 -2.17 9.78
C PHE A 63 1.39 -1.82 9.05
N ALA A 64 0.28 -2.16 9.68
CA ALA A 64 -1.05 -1.78 9.23
C ALA A 64 -1.37 -0.36 9.70
N VAL A 65 -2.01 0.42 8.84
CA VAL A 65 -2.51 1.75 9.17
C VAL A 65 -3.98 1.84 8.86
N GLN A 66 -4.67 2.75 9.54
CA GLN A 66 -5.99 3.16 9.11
C GLN A 66 -5.85 3.91 7.78
N ALA A 67 -6.62 3.48 6.79
CA ALA A 67 -6.72 4.21 5.54
C ALA A 67 -7.25 5.62 5.83
N PRO A 68 -6.67 6.71 5.28
CA PRO A 68 -7.27 8.04 5.37
C PRO A 68 -8.74 7.99 4.96
N ASN A 69 -9.58 8.85 5.56
CA ASN A 69 -11.04 8.92 5.33
C ASN A 69 -11.44 9.16 3.85
N GLN A 70 -10.47 9.32 2.95
CA GLN A 70 -10.70 9.23 1.53
C GLN A 70 -11.14 7.81 1.19
N ARG A 71 -12.34 7.68 0.62
CA ARG A 71 -12.78 6.48 -0.07
C ARG A 71 -11.70 6.06 -1.07
N PHE A 72 -10.83 5.13 -0.66
CA PHE A 72 -9.98 4.40 -1.59
C PHE A 72 -10.94 3.70 -2.53
N LYS A 73 -11.16 4.27 -3.71
CA LYS A 73 -11.95 3.61 -4.74
C LYS A 73 -11.24 2.28 -4.99
N LYS A 74 -11.90 1.17 -4.63
CA LYS A 74 -11.48 -0.17 -5.07
C LYS A 74 -11.17 -0.04 -6.56
N GLY A 75 -9.93 -0.38 -6.92
CA GLY A 75 -9.27 0.10 -8.12
C GLY A 75 -10.18 0.14 -9.34
N SER A 76 -10.12 1.26 -10.06
CA SER A 76 -10.42 1.25 -11.49
C SER A 76 -9.41 0.32 -12.14
N SER A 77 -9.82 -0.94 -12.27
CA SER A 77 -9.27 -1.86 -13.25
C SER A 77 -9.45 -1.18 -14.61
N VAL A 78 -8.38 -0.57 -15.13
CA VAL A 78 -8.37 -0.06 -16.50
C VAL A 78 -8.48 -1.29 -17.39
N ARG A 79 -9.57 -1.30 -18.16
CA ARG A 79 -9.90 -2.31 -19.15
C ARG A 79 -9.17 -2.01 -20.45
#